data_AF-A0A376E178-F1
#
_entry.id   AF-A0A376E178-F1
#
_cell.length_a   1.000
_cell.length_b   1.000
_cell.length_c   1.000
_cell.angle_alpha   90.00
_cell.angle_beta   90.00
_cell.angle_gamma   90.00
#
_symmetry.space_group_name_H-M   'P 1'
#
loop_
_entity.id
_entity.type
_entity.pdbx_description
1 polymer ?
#
loop_
_entity_poly.entity_id
_entity_poly.type
_entity_poly.pdbx_seq_one_letter_code
_entity_poly.pdbx_strand_id
1 'polypeptide(L)' 'MVSDKMSVNGLLTTYSSKGSVRRILQDLNFKVEKKQGPPGKREMMNAVKMEIKENESNNEEEAEAKS' A
#
# COMPACT_ATOMS: atom_id res chain seq x y z
N MET A 1 11.18 -4.65 8.79
CA MET A 1 10.30 -3.45 8.82
C MET A 1 8.95 -3.81 9.44
N VAL A 2 8.14 -2.83 9.86
CA VAL A 2 6.81 -3.12 10.46
C VAL A 2 5.90 -3.87 9.48
N SER A 3 6.05 -3.59 8.18
CA SER A 3 5.38 -4.27 7.07
C SER A 3 5.51 -5.80 7.16
N ASP A 4 6.68 -6.30 7.53
CA ASP A 4 7.00 -7.74 7.49
C ASP A 4 6.30 -8.52 8.61
N LYS A 5 5.77 -7.81 9.62
CA LYS A 5 5.02 -8.38 10.75
C LYS A 5 3.51 -8.22 10.62
N MET A 6 3.04 -7.53 9.58
CA MET A 6 1.61 -7.32 9.35
C MET A 6 1.07 -8.36 8.36
N SER A 7 -0.10 -8.92 8.68
CA SER A 7 -0.89 -9.70 7.73
C SER A 7 -1.42 -8.80 6.62
N VAL A 8 -1.68 -9.40 5.46
CA VAL A 8 -2.46 -8.76 4.39
C VAL A 8 -3.81 -8.27 4.95
N ASN A 9 -4.27 -7.12 4.46
CA ASN A 9 -5.43 -6.38 4.94
C ASN A 9 -5.30 -5.83 6.38
N GLY A 10 -4.14 -5.97 7.02
CA GLY A 10 -3.86 -5.36 8.31
C GLY A 10 -3.92 -3.83 8.23
N LEU A 11 -4.60 -3.21 9.21
CA LEU A 11 -4.75 -1.76 9.31
C LEU A 11 -3.67 -1.15 10.21
N LEU A 12 -2.96 -0.16 9.68
CA LEU A 12 -2.12 0.76 10.43
C LEU A 12 -2.76 2.14 10.44
N THR A 13 -2.93 2.72 11.63
CA THR A 13 -3.43 4.09 11.80
C THR A 13 -2.37 4.94 12.48
N THR A 14 -2.16 6.16 11.99
CA THR A 14 -1.20 7.11 12.58
C THR A 14 -1.73 8.54 12.53
N TYR A 15 -1.41 9.33 13.55
CA TYR A 15 -1.68 10.77 13.58
C TYR A 15 -0.70 11.58 12.73
N SER A 16 0.36 10.97 12.20
CA SER A 16 1.30 11.65 11.32
C SER A 16 0.66 11.94 9.96
N SER A 17 0.64 13.22 9.57
CA SER A 17 0.22 13.70 8.25
C SER A 17 1.39 14.10 7.34
N LYS A 18 2.61 13.68 7.67
CA LYS A 18 3.82 13.97 6.87
C LYS A 18 3.79 13.25 5.52
N GLY A 19 4.05 13.97 4.43
CA GLY A 19 4.08 13.42 3.07
C GLY A 19 5.14 12.33 2.83
N SER A 20 6.27 12.37 3.56
CA SER A 20 7.27 11.30 3.52
C SER A 20 6.71 9.97 4.03
N VAL A 21 5.93 9.98 5.11
CA VAL A 21 5.32 8.77 5.68
C VAL A 21 4.34 8.15 4.70
N ARG A 22 3.52 8.98 4.01
CA ARG A 22 2.60 8.49 2.98
C ARG A 22 3.34 7.77 1.85
N ARG A 23 4.41 8.38 1.31
CA ARG A 23 5.20 7.78 0.21
C ARG A 23 5.84 6.46 0.62
N ILE A 24 6.50 6.43 1.79
CA ILE A 24 7.11 5.21 2.32
C ILE A 24 6.07 4.10 2.50
N LEU A 25 4.87 4.42 3.02
CA LEU A 25 3.81 3.42 3.17
C LEU A 25 3.33 2.89 1.81
N GLN A 26 3.20 3.75 0.81
CA GLN A 26 2.85 3.34 -0.55
C GLN A 26 3.92 2.43 -1.17
N ASP A 27 5.20 2.77 -1.01
CA ASP A 27 6.34 1.96 -1.47
C ASP A 27 6.40 0.58 -0.78
N LEU A 28 5.88 0.49 0.44
CA LEU A 28 5.74 -0.77 1.20
C LEU A 28 4.44 -1.52 0.89
N ASN A 29 3.76 -1.21 -0.21
CA ASN A 29 2.49 -1.81 -0.64
C ASN A 29 1.32 -1.62 0.33
N PHE A 30 1.23 -0.45 0.97
CA PHE A 30 0.02 -0.06 1.69
C PHE A 30 -0.88 0.82 0.82
N LYS A 31 -2.18 0.56 0.86
CA LYS A 31 -3.19 1.52 0.40
C LYS A 31 -3.42 2.55 1.49
N VAL A 32 -3.11 3.81 1.19
CA VAL A 32 -3.11 4.91 2.17
C VAL A 32 -4.28 5.87 1.91
N GLU A 33 -5.04 6.17 2.95
CA GLU A 33 -6.17 7.11 2.95
C GLU A 33 -5.98 8.17 4.05
N LYS A 34 -6.22 9.45 3.72
CA LYS A 34 -6.33 10.52 4.71
C LYS A 34 -7.71 10.50 5.36
N LYS A 35 -7.76 10.65 6.69
CA LYS A 35 -9.00 10.77 7.46
C LYS A 35 -9.00 12.07 8.25
N GLN A 36 -10.18 12.54 8.60
CA GLN A 36 -10.32 13.59 9.61
C GLN A 36 -9.70 13.09 10.93
N GLY A 37 -8.91 13.94 11.58
CA GLY A 37 -8.33 13.60 12.87
C GLY A 37 -9.38 13.54 13.99
N PRO A 38 -9.06 12.91 15.14
CA PRO A 38 -9.91 13.00 16.33
C PRO A 38 -10.00 14.45 16.84
N PRO A 39 -10.90 14.74 17.80
CA PRO A 39 -11.04 16.09 18.37
C PRO A 39 -9.69 16.73 18.71
N GLY A 40 -9.48 17.96 18.21
CA GLY A 40 -8.23 18.71 18.41
C GLY A 40 -7.07 18.37 17.46
N LYS A 41 -7.24 17.42 16.53
CA LYS A 41 -6.27 17.12 15.46
C LYS A 41 -6.90 17.32 14.09
N ARG A 42 -6.14 17.89 13.15
CA ARG A 42 -6.66 18.23 11.81
C ARG A 42 -6.91 16.97 10.97
N GLU A 43 -5.89 16.11 10.86
CA GLU A 43 -5.91 14.94 10.00
C GLU A 43 -5.24 13.75 10.69
N MET A 44 -5.60 12.55 10.26
CA MET A 44 -4.89 11.31 10.53
C MET A 44 -4.81 10.48 9.24
N MET A 45 -4.08 9.38 9.28
CA MET A 45 -3.86 8.52 8.11
C MET A 45 -4.11 7.06 8.46
N ASN A 46 -4.87 6.39 7.61
CA ASN A 46 -5.06 4.95 7.63
C ASN A 46 -4.27 4.34 6.46
N ALA A 47 -3.63 3.21 6.71
CA ALA A 47 -2.84 2.47 5.74
C ALA A 47 -3.18 0.98 5.88
N VAL A 48 -3.71 0.39 4.81
CA VAL A 48 -4.07 -1.04 4.76
C VAL A 48 -3.02 -1.77 3.95
N LYS A 49 -2.41 -2.82 4.52
CA LYS A 49 -1.42 -3.63 3.80
C LYS A 49 -2.10 -4.40 2.67
N MET A 50 -1.64 -4.21 1.43
CA MET A 50 -2.18 -4.89 0.26
C MET A 50 -1.38 -6.15 -0.06
N GLU A 51 -1.98 -7.05 -0.83
CA GLU A 51 -1.25 -8.13 -1.48
C GLU A 51 -0.31 -7.56 -2.54
N ILE A 52 0.87 -8.18 -2.67
CA ILE A 52 1.77 -7.91 -3.78
C ILE A 52 1.16 -8.62 -4.98
N LYS A 53 0.65 -7.86 -5.94
CA LYS A 53 0.31 -8.41 -7.24
C LYS A 53 1.59 -8.52 -8.04
N GLU A 54 2.02 -9.73 -8.35
CA GLU A 54 3.00 -9.92 -9.41
C GLU A 54 2.34 -9.45 -10.72
N ASN A 55 3.03 -8.58 -11.47
CA ASN A 55 2.53 -8.17 -12.77
C ASN A 55 2.60 -9.39 -13.70
N GLU A 56 1.44 -9.84 -14.19
CA GLU A 56 1.33 -10.79 -15.30
C GLU A 56 1.84 -10.12 -16.60
N SER A 57 3.14 -9.91 -16.69
CA SER A 57 3.82 -9.52 -17.92
C SER A 57 4.81 -10.62 -18.26
N ASN A 58 4.27 -11.75 -18.75
CA ASN A 58 4.94 -12.81 -19.50
C ASN A 58 3.84 -13.70 -20.11
N ASN A 59 3.20 -13.25 -21.19
CA ASN A 59 2.42 -14.12 -22.10
C ASN A 59 2.21 -13.40 -23.43
N GLU A 60 3.28 -13.09 -24.15
CA GLU A 60 3.23 -12.77 -25.59
C GLU A 60 4.24 -13.56 -26.45
N GLU A 61 5.12 -14.40 -25.87
CA GLU A 61 6.11 -15.16 -26.67
C GLU A 61 5.65 -16.56 -27.14
N GLU A 62 4.51 -17.11 -26.68
CA GLU A 62 4.05 -18.45 -27.12
C GLU A 62 3.17 -18.46 -28.39
N ALA A 63 2.82 -17.30 -28.96
CA ALA A 63 1.94 -17.22 -30.13
C ALA A 63 2.67 -17.32 -31.49
N GLU A 64 3.99 -17.12 -31.54
CA GLU A 64 4.78 -17.16 -32.80
C GLU A 64 5.36 -18.54 -33.13
N ALA A 65 5.29 -19.53 -32.22
CA ALA A 65 5.86 -20.87 -32.43
C ALA A 65 4.87 -21.89 -33.04
N LYS A 66 3.68 -21.46 -33.50
CA LYS A 66 2.66 -22.34 -34.12
C LYS A 66 2.20 -21.87 -35.50
N SER A 67 3.02 -21.10 -36.23
CA SER A 67 2.81 -20.87 -37.66
C SER A 67 3.78 -21.66 -38.52
#